data_AF-A0A257JVE3-F1
#
_entry.id   AF-A0A257JVE3-F1
#
_cell.length_a   1.000
_cell.length_b   1.000
_cell.length_c   1.000
_cell.angle_alpha   90.00
_cell.angle_beta   90.00
_cell.angle_gamma   90.00
#
_symmetry.space_group_name_H-M   'P 1'
#
loop_
_entity.id
_entity.type
_entity.pdbx_description
1 polymer ?
#
loop_
_entity_poly.entity_id
_entity_poly.type
_entity_poly.pdbx_seq_one_letter_code
_entity_poly.pdbx_strand_id
1 'polypeptide(L)' 'AAAPLALRLTKEALNLSIDAPGLEAAIAMEDRNQVLCTHSDDFREGMQAFLDKRPPRYGSGPA' A
#
# COMPACT_ATOMS: atom_id res chain seq x y z
N ALA A 1 -9.53 -1.08 -9.31
CA ALA A 1 -9.50 0.01 -8.31
C ALA A 1 -8.24 -0.17 -7.46
N ALA A 2 -7.70 0.92 -6.88
CA ALA A 2 -6.56 0.87 -5.97
C ALA A 2 -6.97 1.47 -4.62
N ALA A 3 -6.45 0.91 -3.52
CA ALA A 3 -6.65 1.45 -2.18
C ALA A 3 -5.92 2.79 -2.04
N PRO A 4 -6.59 3.88 -1.57
CA PRO A 4 -5.97 5.20 -1.47
C PRO A 4 -4.66 5.24 -0.67
N LEU A 5 -4.59 4.55 0.48
CA LEU A 5 -3.37 4.48 1.28
C LEU A 5 -2.23 3.80 0.52
N ALA A 6 -2.50 2.65 -0.08
CA ALA A 6 -1.50 1.90 -0.84
C ALA A 6 -0.96 2.72 -2.02
N LEU A 7 -1.84 3.38 -2.78
CA LEU A 7 -1.43 4.23 -3.92
C LEU A 7 -0.53 5.38 -3.47
N ARG A 8 -0.87 6.04 -2.35
CA ARG A 8 -0.08 7.13 -1.77
C ARG A 8 1.31 6.65 -1.36
N LEU A 9 1.38 5.54 -0.60
CA LEU A 9 2.63 4.98 -0.11
C LEU A 9 3.52 4.42 -1.23
N THR A 10 2.93 3.80 -2.26
CA THR A 10 3.68 3.39 -3.46
C THR A 10 4.32 4.60 -4.14
N LYS A 11 3.61 5.73 -4.27
CA LYS A 11 4.18 6.95 -4.85
C LYS A 11 5.33 7.50 -4.02
N GLU A 12 5.20 7.49 -2.70
CA GLU A 12 6.27 7.91 -1.78
C GLU A 12 7.50 7.01 -1.89
N ALA A 13 7.32 5.69 -1.90
CA ALA A 13 8.40 4.73 -2.07
C ALA A 13 9.10 4.87 -3.43
N LEU A 14 8.36 5.11 -4.51
CA LEU A 14 8.93 5.35 -5.84
C LEU A 14 9.81 6.60 -5.86
N ASN A 15 9.33 7.71 -5.29
CA ASN A 15 10.12 8.94 -5.21
C ASN A 15 11.39 8.75 -4.38
N LEU A 16 11.29 8.06 -3.22
CA LEU A 16 12.45 7.79 -2.37
C LEU A 16 13.47 6.86 -3.06
N SER A 17 12.99 5.89 -3.84
CA SER A 17 13.85 4.90 -4.51
C SER A 17 14.80 5.50 -5.54
N ILE A 18 14.51 6.70 -6.06
CA ILE A 18 15.38 7.43 -6.99
C ILE A 18 16.71 7.80 -6.32
N ASP A 19 16.64 8.23 -5.05
CA ASP A 19 17.78 8.74 -4.29
C ASP A 19 18.24 7.77 -3.18
N ALA A 20 17.68 6.56 -3.14
CA ALA A 20 18.01 5.57 -2.11
C ALA A 20 19.50 5.17 -2.20
N PRO A 21 20.24 5.14 -1.06
CA PRO A 21 21.67 4.82 -1.05
C PRO A 21 21.98 3.32 -1.30
N GLY A 22 21.01 2.56 -1.81
CA GLY A 22 21.13 1.13 -2.10
C GLY A 22 19.80 0.39 -1.97
N LEU A 23 19.82 -0.89 -2.36
CA LEU A 23 18.65 -1.76 -2.32
C LEU A 23 18.09 -1.95 -0.90
N GLU A 24 18.96 -2.04 0.10
CA GLU A 24 18.55 -2.23 1.51
C GLU A 24 17.68 -1.07 2.02
N ALA A 25 18.04 0.18 1.67
CA ALA A 25 17.28 1.35 2.05
C ALA A 25 15.89 1.39 1.37
N ALA A 26 15.82 0.98 0.09
CA ALA A 26 14.55 0.87 -0.62
C ALA A 26 13.65 -0.22 -0.01
N ILE A 27 14.22 -1.38 0.32
CA ILE A 27 13.51 -2.49 0.98
C ILE A 27 12.98 -2.07 2.35
N ALA A 28 13.78 -1.37 3.16
CA ALA A 28 13.35 -0.90 4.47
C ALA A 28 12.13 0.06 4.38
N MET A 29 12.11 0.93 3.37
CA MET A 29 10.96 1.79 3.09
C MET A 29 9.73 0.99 2.64
N GLU A 30 9.93 -0.03 1.79
CA GLU A 30 8.85 -0.90 1.33
C GLU A 30 8.25 -1.72 2.49
N ASP A 31 9.07 -2.32 3.34
CA ASP A 31 8.64 -3.09 4.51
C ASP A 31 7.73 -2.27 5.43
N ARG A 32 8.17 -1.04 5.77
CA ARG A 32 7.35 -0.08 6.52
C ARG A 32 5.99 0.14 5.87
N ASN A 33 5.97 0.34 4.54
CA ASN A 33 4.72 0.61 3.83
C ASN A 33 3.80 -0.63 3.77
N GLN A 34 4.35 -1.83 3.64
CA GLN A 34 3.59 -3.08 3.69
C GLN A 34 2.95 -3.29 5.08
N VAL A 35 3.69 -3.01 6.17
CA VAL A 35 3.14 -3.05 7.53
C VAL A 35 1.97 -2.07 7.68
N LEU A 36 2.11 -0.83 7.21
CA LEU A 36 1.01 0.15 7.28
C LEU A 36 -0.20 -0.27 6.44
N CYS A 37 0.02 -0.79 5.22
CA CYS A 37 -1.06 -1.22 4.35
C CYS A 37 -1.82 -2.42 4.90
N THR A 38 -1.13 -3.42 5.45
CA THR A 38 -1.76 -4.66 5.99
C THR A 38 -2.67 -4.40 7.19
N HIS A 39 -2.46 -3.30 7.91
CA HIS A 39 -3.31 -2.88 9.02
C HIS A 39 -4.52 -2.03 8.59
N SER A 40 -4.64 -1.68 7.30
CA SER A 40 -5.73 -0.85 6.80
C SER A 40 -7.03 -1.64 6.54
N ASP A 41 -8.17 -0.95 6.63
CA ASP A 41 -9.46 -1.54 6.27
C ASP A 41 -9.54 -1.88 4.78
N ASP A 42 -8.86 -1.12 3.93
CA ASP A 42 -8.77 -1.40 2.50
C ASP A 42 -8.03 -2.71 2.20
N PHE A 43 -7.03 -3.08 3.01
CA PHE A 43 -6.39 -4.39 2.87
C PHE A 43 -7.38 -5.52 3.16
N ARG A 44 -8.15 -5.40 4.25
CA ARG A 44 -9.19 -6.37 4.60
C ARG A 44 -10.26 -6.47 3.50
N GLU A 45 -10.74 -5.34 2.99
CA GLU A 45 -11.72 -5.31 1.90
C GLU A 45 -11.15 -5.86 0.59
N GLY A 46 -9.89 -5.55 0.26
CA GLY A 46 -9.22 -6.08 -0.92
C GLY A 46 -9.12 -7.61 -0.88
N MET A 47 -8.72 -8.15 0.27
CA MET A 47 -8.68 -9.60 0.50
C MET A 47 -10.08 -10.23 0.41
N GLN A 48 -11.08 -9.64 1.06
CA GLN A 48 -12.44 -10.16 1.04
C GLN A 48 -13.04 -10.11 -0.38
N ALA A 49 -12.88 -8.99 -1.09
CA ALA A 49 -13.38 -8.82 -2.45
C ALA A 49 -12.73 -9.80 -3.44
N PHE A 50 -11.44 -10.09 -3.27
CA PHE A 50 -10.73 -11.10 -4.04
C PHE A 50 -11.33 -12.49 -3.83
N LEU A 51 -11.53 -12.90 -2.56
CA LEU A 51 -12.13 -14.19 -2.22
C LEU A 51 -13.58 -14.30 -2.74
N ASP A 52 -14.36 -13.23 -2.61
CA ASP A 52 -15.75 -13.13 -3.07
C ASP A 52 -15.89 -12.98 -4.60
N LYS A 53 -14.77 -12.84 -5.34
CA LYS A 53 -14.75 -12.57 -6.80
C LYS A 53 -15.59 -11.37 -7.22
N ARG A 54 -15.58 -10.32 -6.41
CA ARG A 54 -16.29 -9.05 -6.67
C ARG A 54 -15.31 -7.88 -6.75
N PRO A 55 -15.69 -6.75 -7.36
CA PRO A 55 -14.88 -5.54 -7.27
C PRO A 55 -14.73 -5.08 -5.81
N PRO A 56 -13.54 -4.61 -5.40
CA PRO A 56 -13.32 -4.07 -4.06
C PRO A 56 -13.97 -2.67 -3.92
N ARG A 57 -14.42 -2.36 -2.71
CA ARG A 57 -15.00 -1.09 -2.32
C ARG A 57 -14.08 -0.37 -1.34
N TYR A 58 -13.02 0.23 -1.87
CA TYR A 58 -12.06 0.98 -1.06
C TYR A 58 -12.66 2.29 -0.54
N GLY A 59 -12.32 2.65 0.69
CA GLY A 59 -12.78 3.85 1.36
C GLY A 59 -11.76 4.98 1.30
N SER A 60 -12.23 6.23 1.30
CA SER A 60 -11.40 7.39 1.64
C SER A 60 -11.29 7.53 3.16
N GLY A 61 -10.63 6.60 3.84
CA GLY A 61 -10.29 6.74 5.26
C GLY A 61 -9.25 7.86 5.47
N PRO A 62 -9.23 8.56 6.62
CA PRO A 62 -8.37 9.72 6.80
C PRO A 62 -6.90 9.32 6.74
N ALA A 63 -6.12 10.27 6.22
CA ALA A 63 -4.69 10.24 6.03
C ALA A 63 -3.91 9.79 7.26
#